data_AF-A0A2D8ERR8-F1
#
_entry.id   AF-A0A2D8ERR8-F1
#
_cell.length_a   1.000
_cell.length_b   1.000
_cell.length_c   1.000
_cell.angle_alpha   90.00
_cell.angle_beta   90.00
_cell.angle_gamma   90.00
#
_symmetry.space_group_name_H-M   'P 1'
#
loop_
_entity.id
_entity.type
_entity.pdbx_description
1 polymer ?
#
loop_
_entity_poly.entity_id
_entity_poly.type
_entity_poly.pdbx_seq_one_letter_code
_entity_poly.pdbx_strand_id
1 'polypeptide(L)'
;MTWKTDAAKHAEECMPKESCGLLAVIKGKETYWPCKNIAESGFEYFIIDPDDWAECEDTGEIVGIVHSHPYESPQPSDNDKASCEYLDLPSHIYSVRMKEWCSFEPSGWKAPSLIGRSFIWGVHDCWSIIHDWYKETRNIELMQWERPKKIKDFIENPEFEKALPLGGFVKQLTHDDIQVGDVLLFQSTTGNLDHAAVYIGDNMILNHNIRRLSCREPFDLGYQQALRGVYRYAA
;
A
#
# COMPACT_ATOMS: atom_id res chain seq x y z
N MET A 1 32.39 -10.81 -14.06
CA MET A 1 31.54 -10.04 -13.11
C MET A 1 30.28 -10.86 -12.89
N THR A 2 29.69 -10.76 -11.69
CA THR A 2 28.41 -11.42 -11.41
C THR A 2 27.29 -10.46 -11.77
N TRP A 3 26.11 -10.97 -12.14
CA TRP A 3 24.96 -10.13 -12.44
C TRP A 3 24.63 -9.14 -11.30
N LYS A 4 24.85 -9.55 -10.03
CA LYS A 4 24.69 -8.67 -8.86
C LYS A 4 25.66 -7.49 -8.85
N THR A 5 26.89 -7.69 -9.32
CA THR A 5 27.88 -6.61 -9.42
C THR A 5 27.45 -5.58 -10.47
N ASP A 6 26.96 -6.06 -11.61
CA ASP A 6 26.51 -5.21 -12.71
C ASP A 6 25.23 -4.45 -12.32
N ALA A 7 24.29 -5.11 -11.63
CA ALA A 7 23.08 -4.50 -11.09
C ALA A 7 23.35 -3.46 -10.00
N ALA A 8 24.25 -3.75 -9.06
CA ALA A 8 24.63 -2.81 -8.01
C ALA A 8 25.28 -1.54 -8.60
N LYS A 9 26.12 -1.69 -9.63
CA LYS A 9 26.72 -0.57 -10.33
C LYS A 9 25.67 0.29 -11.04
N HIS A 10 24.72 -0.34 -11.75
CA HIS A 10 23.61 0.38 -12.39
C HIS A 10 22.75 1.13 -11.36
N ALA A 11 22.48 0.52 -10.19
CA ALA A 11 21.76 1.18 -9.09
C ALA A 11 22.49 2.42 -8.55
N GLU A 12 23.82 2.37 -8.40
CA GLU A 12 24.61 3.54 -7.98
C GLU A 12 24.54 4.67 -9.03
N GLU A 13 24.52 4.33 -10.32
CA GLU A 13 24.42 5.30 -11.44
C GLU A 13 23.02 5.94 -11.56
N CYS A 14 21.96 5.24 -11.16
CA CYS A 14 20.58 5.72 -11.22
C CYS A 14 20.17 6.64 -10.06
N MET A 15 20.95 6.70 -8.98
CA MET A 15 20.62 7.58 -7.85
C MET A 15 20.41 9.03 -8.30
N PRO A 16 19.40 9.75 -7.76
CA PRO A 16 18.55 9.39 -6.61
C PRO A 16 17.32 8.53 -6.92
N LYS A 17 17.15 8.07 -8.17
CA LYS A 17 16.00 7.26 -8.59
C LYS A 17 16.26 5.76 -8.42
N GLU A 18 15.20 4.98 -8.39
CA GLU A 18 15.29 3.52 -8.49
C GLU A 18 15.82 3.09 -9.86
N SER A 19 16.79 2.18 -9.86
CA SER A 19 17.14 1.39 -11.05
C SER A 19 16.21 0.18 -11.18
N CYS A 20 15.95 -0.25 -12.41
CA CYS A 20 15.24 -1.49 -12.71
C CYS A 20 15.94 -2.28 -13.82
N GLY A 21 15.70 -3.58 -13.87
CA GLY A 21 16.23 -4.45 -14.90
C GLY A 21 15.72 -5.88 -14.77
N LEU A 22 16.15 -6.70 -15.72
CA LEU A 22 15.76 -8.09 -15.84
C LEU A 22 16.96 -8.99 -15.52
N LEU A 23 16.69 -10.14 -14.92
CA LEU A 23 17.64 -11.23 -14.82
C LEU A 23 17.25 -12.27 -15.88
N ALA A 24 18.16 -12.55 -16.81
CA ALA A 24 17.90 -13.49 -17.90
C ALA A 24 18.99 -14.55 -18.02
N VAL A 25 18.63 -15.74 -18.49
CA VAL A 25 19.57 -16.80 -18.87
C VAL A 25 19.91 -16.63 -20.34
N ILE A 26 21.07 -16.03 -20.60
CA ILE A 26 21.59 -15.80 -21.96
C ILE A 26 22.78 -16.74 -22.17
N LYS A 27 22.69 -17.61 -23.19
CA LYS A 27 23.74 -18.61 -23.50
C LYS A 27 24.14 -19.45 -22.27
N GLY A 28 23.16 -19.81 -21.44
CA GLY A 28 23.33 -20.65 -20.25
C GLY A 28 23.94 -19.94 -19.04
N LYS A 29 23.90 -18.61 -18.97
CA LYS A 29 24.41 -17.82 -17.84
C LYS A 29 23.40 -16.77 -17.41
N GLU A 30 23.19 -16.66 -16.09
CA GLU A 30 22.49 -15.53 -15.49
C GLU A 30 23.20 -14.22 -15.82
N THR A 31 22.47 -13.34 -16.49
CA THR A 31 22.97 -12.06 -16.98
C THR A 31 21.99 -10.97 -16.57
N TYR A 32 22.50 -9.92 -15.93
CA TYR A 32 21.70 -8.74 -15.63
C TYR A 32 21.52 -7.91 -16.91
N TRP A 33 20.28 -7.58 -17.22
CA TRP A 33 19.89 -6.71 -18.33
C TRP A 33 19.34 -5.41 -17.74
N PRO A 34 20.09 -4.29 -17.82
CA PRO A 34 19.61 -3.00 -17.32
C PRO A 34 18.45 -2.50 -18.18
N CYS A 35 17.37 -2.03 -17.55
CA CYS A 35 16.22 -1.45 -18.23
C CYS A 35 16.01 0.00 -17.83
N LYS A 36 15.36 0.77 -18.70
CA LYS A 36 14.93 2.14 -18.43
C LYS A 36 13.73 2.09 -17.46
N ASN A 37 13.83 2.89 -16.39
CA ASN A 37 12.71 3.18 -15.52
C ASN A 37 11.89 4.35 -16.10
N ILE A 38 10.70 4.05 -16.61
CA ILE A 38 9.80 5.04 -17.23
C ILE A 38 8.75 5.62 -16.27
N ALA A 39 8.83 5.32 -14.97
CA ALA A 39 7.93 5.88 -13.97
C ALA A 39 8.09 7.41 -13.85
N GLU A 40 6.98 8.16 -13.89
CA GLU A 40 6.99 9.62 -13.76
C GLU A 40 7.52 10.07 -12.39
N SER A 41 7.18 9.35 -11.31
CA SER A 41 7.63 9.63 -9.95
C SER A 41 9.07 9.17 -9.72
N GLY A 42 9.50 7.99 -10.23
CA GLY A 42 10.89 7.51 -10.19
C GLY A 42 11.57 7.35 -8.81
N PHE A 43 10.91 7.81 -7.74
CA PHE A 43 11.39 7.80 -6.35
C PHE A 43 10.60 6.85 -5.45
N GLU A 44 9.41 6.41 -5.89
CA GLU A 44 8.46 5.63 -5.07
C GLU A 44 8.10 4.27 -5.71
N TYR A 45 8.34 4.11 -7.01
CA TYR A 45 8.14 2.89 -7.78
C TYR A 45 8.86 2.98 -9.13
N PHE A 46 9.03 1.83 -9.79
CA PHE A 46 9.56 1.73 -11.14
C PHE A 46 8.53 1.16 -12.13
N ILE A 47 8.71 1.49 -13.41
CA ILE A 47 8.03 0.83 -14.53
C ILE A 47 9.13 0.47 -15.53
N ILE A 48 9.26 -0.82 -15.87
CA ILE A 48 10.21 -1.29 -16.88
C ILE A 48 9.70 -0.87 -18.26
N ASP A 49 10.57 -0.27 -19.06
CA ASP A 49 10.32 0.03 -20.47
C ASP A 49 9.95 -1.26 -21.24
N PRO A 50 8.78 -1.32 -21.90
CA PRO A 50 8.33 -2.51 -22.62
C PRO A 50 9.25 -2.89 -23.78
N ASP A 51 9.95 -1.93 -24.39
CA ASP A 51 10.90 -2.23 -25.46
C ASP A 51 12.13 -2.98 -24.90
N ASP A 52 12.64 -2.55 -23.73
CA ASP A 52 13.76 -3.23 -23.08
C ASP A 52 13.37 -4.64 -22.61
N TRP A 53 12.11 -4.84 -22.21
CA TRP A 53 11.58 -6.17 -21.89
C TRP A 53 11.59 -7.09 -23.11
N ALA A 54 11.00 -6.62 -24.22
CA ALA A 54 10.92 -7.39 -25.47
C ALA A 54 12.31 -7.75 -26.01
N GLU A 55 13.26 -6.81 -25.99
CA GLU A 55 14.63 -7.08 -26.42
C GLU A 55 15.34 -8.14 -25.55
N CYS A 56 15.04 -8.17 -24.25
CA CYS A 56 15.58 -9.17 -23.34
C CYS A 56 15.01 -10.56 -23.64
N GLU A 57 13.68 -10.68 -23.82
CA GLU A 57 13.00 -11.93 -24.20
C GLU A 57 13.48 -12.49 -25.53
N ASP A 58 13.73 -11.63 -26.52
CA ASP A 58 14.27 -12.03 -27.82
C ASP A 58 15.71 -12.56 -27.72
N THR A 59 16.44 -12.18 -26.66
CA THR A 59 17.86 -12.55 -26.46
C THR A 59 18.06 -13.75 -25.54
N GLY A 60 17.16 -13.98 -24.58
CA GLY A 60 17.25 -15.09 -23.62
C GLY A 60 16.00 -15.25 -22.78
N GLU A 61 16.04 -16.20 -21.85
CA GLU A 61 14.89 -16.49 -20.98
C GLU A 61 14.91 -15.60 -19.74
N ILE A 62 13.87 -14.80 -19.51
CA ILE A 62 13.73 -14.01 -18.28
C ILE A 62 13.44 -14.95 -17.10
N VAL A 63 14.21 -14.81 -16.03
CA VAL A 63 14.11 -15.63 -14.81
C VAL A 63 13.93 -14.81 -13.53
N GLY A 64 13.89 -13.48 -13.62
CA GLY A 64 13.65 -12.63 -12.46
C GLY A 64 13.67 -11.14 -12.76
N ILE A 65 13.20 -10.36 -11.79
CA ILE A 65 13.21 -8.90 -11.78
C ILE A 65 14.27 -8.41 -10.80
N VAL A 66 14.97 -7.33 -11.16
CA VAL A 66 15.98 -6.71 -10.30
C VAL A 66 15.72 -5.21 -10.23
N HIS A 67 15.63 -4.65 -9.02
CA HIS A 67 15.52 -3.21 -8.82
C HIS A 67 16.31 -2.74 -7.58
N SER A 68 16.35 -1.44 -7.34
CA SER A 68 17.05 -0.86 -6.20
C SER A 68 16.19 0.07 -5.34
N HIS A 69 16.48 0.05 -4.04
CA HIS A 69 16.03 1.05 -3.09
C HIS A 69 17.18 2.05 -2.84
N PRO A 70 17.04 3.33 -3.26
CA PRO A 70 18.11 4.32 -3.12
C PRO A 70 18.42 4.65 -1.66
N TYR A 71 17.39 4.74 -0.80
CA TYR A 71 17.55 5.18 0.58
C TYR A 71 17.10 4.16 1.62
N GLU A 72 16.23 3.23 1.24
CA GLU A 72 15.54 2.29 2.11
C GLU A 72 16.32 0.98 2.27
N SER A 73 15.88 0.15 3.22
CA SER A 73 16.38 -1.23 3.36
C SER A 73 16.00 -2.09 2.16
N PRO A 74 16.67 -3.22 1.89
CA PRO A 74 16.33 -4.06 0.75
C PRO A 74 15.04 -4.88 0.98
N GLN A 75 14.34 -4.72 2.11
CA GLN A 75 13.11 -5.47 2.38
C GLN A 75 11.98 -5.07 1.41
N PRO A 76 11.21 -6.03 0.87
CA PRO A 76 10.19 -5.75 -0.12
C PRO A 76 9.01 -4.97 0.46
N SER A 77 8.66 -3.89 -0.23
CA SER A 77 7.40 -3.16 -0.05
C SER A 77 6.22 -4.01 -0.50
N ASP A 78 5.00 -3.54 -0.24
CA ASP A 78 3.80 -4.22 -0.73
C ASP A 78 3.65 -4.11 -2.25
N ASN A 79 4.21 -3.07 -2.89
CA ASN A 79 4.24 -2.96 -4.35
C ASN A 79 5.19 -3.98 -4.98
N ASP A 80 6.31 -4.28 -4.30
CA ASP A 80 7.28 -5.28 -4.75
C ASP A 80 6.70 -6.69 -4.65
N LYS A 81 5.99 -6.97 -3.56
CA LYS A 81 5.25 -8.24 -3.40
C LYS A 81 4.15 -8.37 -4.44
N ALA A 82 3.36 -7.31 -4.67
CA ALA A 82 2.31 -7.32 -5.70
C ALA A 82 2.88 -7.58 -7.10
N SER A 83 3.99 -6.92 -7.44
CA SER A 83 4.66 -7.08 -8.73
C SER A 83 5.24 -8.49 -8.90
N CYS A 84 5.88 -9.02 -7.86
CA CYS A 84 6.41 -10.39 -7.86
C CYS A 84 5.31 -11.43 -8.09
N GLU A 85 4.16 -11.28 -7.43
CA GLU A 85 3.00 -12.18 -7.59
C GLU A 85 2.31 -12.01 -8.95
N TYR A 86 2.26 -10.79 -9.49
CA TYR A 86 1.68 -10.53 -10.80
C TYR A 86 2.53 -11.09 -11.95
N LEU A 87 3.84 -10.90 -11.87
CA LEU A 87 4.79 -11.34 -12.89
C LEU A 87 5.12 -12.84 -12.79
N ASP A 88 4.81 -13.46 -11.66
CA ASP A 88 5.16 -14.86 -11.36
C ASP A 88 6.68 -15.12 -11.53
N LEU A 89 7.48 -14.13 -11.13
CA LEU A 89 8.94 -14.14 -11.25
C LEU A 89 9.62 -13.78 -9.92
N PRO A 90 10.73 -14.45 -9.55
CA PRO A 90 11.57 -14.03 -8.44
C PRO A 90 12.01 -12.57 -8.59
N SER A 91 12.07 -11.86 -7.47
CA SER A 91 12.46 -10.46 -7.41
C SER A 91 13.66 -10.26 -6.50
N HIS A 92 14.59 -9.40 -6.94
CA HIS A 92 15.84 -9.09 -6.24
C HIS A 92 15.96 -7.59 -6.01
N ILE A 93 16.08 -7.19 -4.74
CA ILE A 93 16.18 -5.78 -4.33
C ILE A 93 17.58 -5.50 -3.82
N TYR A 94 18.20 -4.45 -4.34
CA TYR A 94 19.48 -3.93 -3.83
C TYR A 94 19.28 -2.61 -3.10
N SER A 95 19.64 -2.53 -1.82
CA SER A 95 19.71 -1.26 -1.11
C SER A 95 21.05 -0.59 -1.39
N VAL A 96 21.03 0.57 -2.04
CA VAL A 96 22.26 1.28 -2.44
C VAL A 96 23.02 1.81 -1.22
N ARG A 97 22.29 2.38 -0.24
CA ARG A 97 22.87 2.90 1.02
C ARG A 97 23.45 1.80 1.89
N MET A 98 22.71 0.69 2.06
CA MET A 98 23.11 -0.40 2.96
C MET A 98 24.08 -1.37 2.28
N LYS A 99 24.12 -1.39 0.95
CA LYS A 99 24.87 -2.36 0.13
C LYS A 99 24.46 -3.81 0.40
N GLU A 100 23.17 -3.99 0.62
CA GLU A 100 22.56 -5.28 0.97
C GLU A 100 21.56 -5.72 -0.09
N TRP A 101 21.38 -7.03 -0.20
CA TRP A 101 20.44 -7.65 -1.12
C TRP A 101 19.32 -8.35 -0.34
N CYS A 102 18.11 -8.25 -0.85
CA CYS A 102 17.00 -9.15 -0.51
C CYS A 102 16.55 -9.86 -1.78
N SER A 103 16.08 -11.09 -1.65
CA SER A 103 15.51 -11.85 -2.75
C SER A 103 14.30 -12.61 -2.22
N PHE A 104 13.24 -12.60 -3.01
CA PHE A 104 11.98 -13.22 -2.67
C PHE A 104 11.30 -13.73 -3.94
N GLU A 105 10.38 -14.67 -3.77
CA GLU A 105 9.69 -15.37 -4.85
C GLU A 105 8.17 -15.29 -4.62
N PRO A 106 7.36 -15.55 -5.65
CA PRO A 106 5.91 -15.64 -5.49
C PRO A 106 5.58 -16.65 -4.40
N SER A 107 4.80 -16.20 -3.41
CA SER A 107 4.44 -16.96 -2.21
C SER A 107 2.93 -17.19 -2.10
N GLY A 108 2.14 -16.67 -3.05
CA GLY A 108 0.69 -16.55 -2.94
C GLY A 108 0.25 -15.35 -2.10
N TRP A 109 1.16 -14.40 -1.86
CA TRP A 109 0.85 -13.12 -1.25
C TRP A 109 -0.19 -12.40 -2.12
N LYS A 110 -1.24 -11.89 -1.49
CA LYS A 110 -2.21 -11.04 -2.15
C LYS A 110 -2.06 -9.67 -1.54
N ALA A 111 -2.12 -8.63 -2.38
CA ALA A 111 -2.29 -7.27 -1.87
C ALA A 111 -3.44 -7.31 -0.86
N PRO A 112 -3.28 -6.72 0.34
CA PRO A 112 -4.40 -6.59 1.24
C PRO A 112 -5.49 -5.92 0.42
N SER A 113 -6.67 -6.52 0.31
CA SER A 113 -7.66 -6.15 -0.72
C SER A 113 -8.13 -4.70 -0.58
N LEU A 114 -7.71 -4.05 0.50
CA LEU A 114 -8.01 -2.76 1.04
C LEU A 114 -7.34 -1.59 0.31
N ILE A 115 -6.31 -1.79 -0.53
CA ILE A 115 -5.58 -0.70 -1.22
C ILE A 115 -5.96 -0.62 -2.71
N GLY A 116 -5.99 0.59 -3.27
CA GLY A 116 -6.23 0.82 -4.70
C GLY A 116 -7.70 0.79 -5.12
N ARG A 117 -8.66 0.78 -4.19
CA ARG A 117 -10.09 0.73 -4.50
C ARG A 117 -10.62 2.10 -4.91
N SER A 118 -11.35 2.17 -6.02
CA SER A 118 -12.14 3.35 -6.36
C SER A 118 -13.28 3.56 -5.35
N PHE A 119 -13.51 4.82 -4.99
CA PHE A 119 -14.59 5.17 -4.04
C PHE A 119 -15.97 5.00 -4.68
N ILE A 120 -16.78 4.12 -4.12
CA ILE A 120 -18.18 3.87 -4.48
C ILE A 120 -19.00 3.82 -3.18
N TRP A 121 -19.81 4.85 -2.95
CA TRP A 121 -20.65 4.94 -1.76
C TRP A 121 -21.54 3.70 -1.58
N GLY A 122 -21.54 3.12 -0.39
CA GLY A 122 -22.30 1.92 -0.05
C GLY A 122 -21.59 0.60 -0.36
N VAL A 123 -20.51 0.62 -1.14
CA VAL A 123 -19.81 -0.59 -1.62
C VAL A 123 -18.33 -0.56 -1.28
N HIS A 124 -17.61 0.45 -1.78
CA HIS A 124 -16.18 0.69 -1.54
C HIS A 124 -15.99 2.13 -1.05
N ASP A 125 -16.17 2.35 0.24
CA ASP A 125 -16.04 3.63 0.92
C ASP A 125 -15.30 3.50 2.28
N CYS A 126 -15.21 4.63 2.99
CA CYS A 126 -14.54 4.76 4.28
C CYS A 126 -15.03 3.79 5.36
N TRP A 127 -16.29 3.33 5.35
CA TRP A 127 -16.74 2.31 6.30
C TRP A 127 -16.43 0.90 5.80
N SER A 128 -16.68 0.62 4.53
CA SER A 128 -16.43 -0.71 3.96
C SER A 128 -14.97 -1.14 4.09
N ILE A 129 -14.02 -0.21 3.96
CA ILE A 129 -12.60 -0.51 4.10
C ILE A 129 -12.21 -0.83 5.55
N ILE A 130 -12.87 -0.20 6.53
CA ILE A 130 -12.69 -0.52 7.96
C ILE A 130 -13.25 -1.92 8.24
N HIS A 131 -14.47 -2.21 7.76
CA HIS A 131 -15.07 -3.53 7.86
C HIS A 131 -14.16 -4.61 7.28
N ASP A 132 -13.65 -4.40 6.07
CA ASP A 132 -12.80 -5.37 5.40
C ASP A 132 -11.44 -5.52 6.08
N TRP A 133 -10.87 -4.44 6.63
CA TRP A 133 -9.66 -4.53 7.44
C TRP A 133 -9.85 -5.41 8.67
N TYR A 134 -10.98 -5.24 9.38
CA TYR A 134 -11.33 -6.06 10.55
C TYR A 134 -11.54 -7.53 10.17
N LYS A 135 -12.20 -7.78 9.03
CA LYS A 135 -12.41 -9.13 8.50
C LYS A 135 -11.08 -9.79 8.11
N GLU A 136 -10.22 -9.11 7.36
CA GLU A 136 -8.94 -9.68 6.89
C GLU A 136 -7.90 -9.83 8.00
N THR A 137 -7.78 -8.83 8.87
CA THR A 137 -6.68 -8.75 9.85
C THR A 137 -7.03 -9.45 11.15
N ARG A 138 -8.32 -9.46 11.53
CA ARG A 138 -8.77 -9.97 12.83
C ARG A 138 -9.80 -11.08 12.72
N ASN A 139 -10.26 -11.43 11.52
CA ASN A 139 -11.36 -12.39 11.30
C ASN A 139 -12.62 -12.01 12.08
N ILE A 140 -12.91 -10.71 12.18
CA ILE A 140 -14.10 -10.15 12.84
C ILE A 140 -15.03 -9.60 11.75
N GLU A 141 -16.27 -10.08 11.72
CA GLU A 141 -17.32 -9.44 10.92
C GLU A 141 -17.98 -8.32 11.72
N LEU A 142 -17.80 -7.08 11.27
CA LEU A 142 -18.44 -5.92 11.90
C LEU A 142 -19.91 -5.84 11.50
N MET A 143 -20.72 -5.27 12.39
CA MET A 143 -22.12 -4.97 12.09
C MET A 143 -22.22 -4.07 10.85
N GLN A 144 -23.06 -4.48 9.90
CA GLN A 144 -23.47 -3.63 8.80
C GLN A 144 -24.85 -3.05 9.09
N TRP A 145 -25.04 -1.78 8.76
CA TRP A 145 -26.34 -1.12 8.82
C TRP A 145 -26.68 -0.51 7.46
N GLU A 146 -27.97 -0.33 7.20
CA GLU A 146 -28.43 0.32 5.99
C GLU A 146 -28.09 1.81 6.07
N ARG A 147 -27.17 2.26 5.21
CA ARG A 147 -26.78 3.66 5.07
C ARG A 147 -27.65 4.36 4.01
N PRO A 148 -27.83 5.68 4.08
CA PRO A 148 -28.57 6.43 3.06
C PRO A 148 -28.06 6.16 1.66
N LYS A 149 -28.95 6.04 0.67
CA LYS A 149 -28.57 5.74 -0.73
C LYS A 149 -27.68 6.80 -1.36
N LYS A 150 -27.83 8.06 -0.94
CA LYS A 150 -27.00 9.17 -1.43
C LYS A 150 -26.01 9.56 -0.34
N ILE A 151 -24.75 9.69 -0.73
CA ILE A 151 -23.69 10.18 0.15
C ILE A 151 -24.00 11.55 0.76
N LYS A 152 -24.69 12.43 0.01
CA LYS A 152 -25.08 13.76 0.49
C LYS A 152 -25.94 13.68 1.75
N ASP A 153 -26.90 12.76 1.77
CA ASP A 153 -27.83 12.59 2.89
C ASP A 153 -27.07 12.08 4.14
N PHE A 154 -26.05 11.25 3.93
CA PHE A 154 -25.16 10.80 5.00
C PHE A 154 -24.26 11.92 5.52
N ILE A 155 -23.68 12.74 4.62
CA ILE A 155 -22.83 13.88 5.00
C ILE A 155 -23.60 14.90 5.84
N GLU A 156 -24.88 15.15 5.51
CA GLU A 156 -25.73 16.09 6.25
C GLU A 156 -26.11 15.59 7.66
N ASN A 157 -26.17 14.26 7.85
CA ASN A 157 -26.54 13.65 9.13
C ASN A 157 -25.78 12.32 9.33
N PRO A 158 -24.47 12.37 9.66
CA PRO A 158 -23.65 11.18 9.74
C PRO A 158 -24.03 10.30 10.93
N GLU A 159 -24.07 9.00 10.69
CA GLU A 159 -24.57 8.02 11.65
C GLU A 159 -23.45 7.34 12.46
N PHE A 160 -22.18 7.62 12.18
CA PHE A 160 -21.04 6.91 12.77
C PHE A 160 -21.03 6.90 14.30
N GLU A 161 -21.32 8.03 14.95
CA GLU A 161 -21.35 8.10 16.42
C GLU A 161 -22.44 7.22 17.05
N LYS A 162 -23.52 6.93 16.31
CA LYS A 162 -24.58 6.01 16.75
C LYS A 162 -24.26 4.57 16.40
N ALA A 163 -23.70 4.34 15.21
CA ALA A 163 -23.45 3.01 14.67
C ALA A 163 -22.26 2.31 15.34
N LEU A 164 -21.17 3.04 15.64
CA LEU A 164 -19.96 2.47 16.24
C LEU A 164 -20.24 1.77 17.58
N PRO A 165 -20.94 2.38 18.56
CA PRO A 165 -21.33 1.70 19.79
C PRO A 165 -22.17 0.44 19.58
N LEU A 166 -23.12 0.48 18.64
CA LEU A 166 -23.96 -0.68 18.30
C LEU A 166 -23.14 -1.80 17.65
N GLY A 167 -22.09 -1.45 16.92
CA GLY A 167 -21.16 -2.37 16.28
C GLY A 167 -20.06 -2.93 17.19
N GLY A 168 -20.15 -2.73 18.51
CA GLY A 168 -19.19 -3.28 19.48
C GLY A 168 -17.97 -2.40 19.78
N PHE A 169 -18.01 -1.12 19.38
CA PHE A 169 -16.93 -0.18 19.66
C PHE A 169 -17.21 0.68 20.89
N VAL A 170 -16.18 0.92 21.70
CA VAL A 170 -16.23 1.81 22.85
C VAL A 170 -15.42 3.07 22.54
N LYS A 171 -16.06 4.24 22.71
CA LYS A 171 -15.39 5.54 22.56
C LYS A 171 -14.34 5.70 23.66
N GLN A 172 -13.11 6.02 23.27
CA GLN A 172 -12.01 6.26 24.20
C GLN A 172 -12.14 7.65 24.84
N LEU A 173 -11.72 7.77 26.10
CA LEU A 173 -11.80 9.02 26.87
C LEU A 173 -10.76 10.06 26.43
N THR A 174 -9.61 9.60 25.92
CA THR A 174 -8.51 10.43 25.44
C THR A 174 -8.05 9.97 24.07
N HIS A 175 -7.25 10.80 23.40
CA HIS A 175 -6.64 10.48 22.10
C HIS A 175 -5.14 10.15 22.23
N ASP A 176 -4.63 9.98 23.46
CA ASP A 176 -3.20 9.84 23.73
C ASP A 176 -2.70 8.39 23.60
N ASP A 177 -3.62 7.41 23.59
CA ASP A 177 -3.33 5.98 23.47
C ASP A 177 -4.09 5.37 22.29
N ILE A 178 -3.83 5.87 21.08
CA ILE A 178 -4.37 5.28 19.85
C ILE A 178 -3.63 3.98 19.56
N GLN A 179 -4.38 2.90 19.36
CA GLN A 179 -3.86 1.55 19.13
C GLN A 179 -4.25 1.05 17.74
N VAL A 180 -3.48 0.08 17.24
CA VAL A 180 -3.80 -0.60 15.97
C VAL A 180 -5.22 -1.16 16.04
N GLY A 181 -5.99 -0.89 14.99
CA GLY A 181 -7.40 -1.24 14.88
C GLY A 181 -8.37 -0.21 15.43
N ASP A 182 -7.93 0.80 16.17
CA ASP A 182 -8.84 1.87 16.57
C ASP A 182 -9.43 2.56 15.34
N VAL A 183 -10.74 2.74 15.36
CA VAL A 183 -11.47 3.50 14.35
C VAL A 183 -11.40 4.98 14.73
N LEU A 184 -10.82 5.77 13.84
CA LEU A 184 -10.65 7.19 13.97
C LEU A 184 -11.78 7.90 13.24
N LEU A 185 -12.51 8.76 13.94
CA LEU A 185 -13.62 9.53 13.40
C LEU A 185 -13.20 10.99 13.21
N PHE A 186 -13.36 11.47 11.98
CA PHE A 186 -12.88 12.79 11.55
C PHE A 186 -14.03 13.73 11.23
N GLN A 187 -13.81 15.01 11.52
CA GLN A 187 -14.59 16.09 10.96
C GLN A 187 -14.03 16.45 9.59
N SER A 188 -14.80 16.26 8.51
CA SER A 188 -14.35 16.65 7.17
C SER A 188 -14.56 18.14 6.90
N THR A 189 -14.27 18.56 5.66
CA THR A 189 -14.47 19.94 5.20
C THR A 189 -15.93 20.40 5.24
N THR A 190 -16.88 19.48 5.38
CA THR A 190 -18.32 19.78 5.55
C THR A 190 -18.64 20.26 6.97
N GLY A 191 -17.71 20.09 7.92
CA GLY A 191 -17.92 20.38 9.33
C GLY A 191 -18.63 19.26 10.10
N ASN A 192 -19.01 18.16 9.44
CA ASN A 192 -19.70 17.02 10.04
C ASN A 192 -18.75 15.84 10.26
N LEU A 193 -19.13 14.91 11.14
CA LEU A 193 -18.40 13.68 11.45
C LEU A 193 -18.69 12.56 10.44
N ASP A 194 -18.43 12.84 9.18
CA ASP A 194 -18.85 12.02 8.03
C ASP A 194 -17.73 11.16 7.43
N HIS A 195 -16.55 11.14 8.05
CA HIS A 195 -15.41 10.37 7.58
C HIS A 195 -14.75 9.56 8.69
N ALA A 196 -14.33 8.34 8.37
CA ALA A 196 -13.64 7.45 9.29
C ALA A 196 -12.45 6.75 8.62
N ALA A 197 -11.45 6.39 9.41
CA ALA A 197 -10.33 5.55 8.99
C ALA A 197 -9.98 4.57 10.11
N VAL A 198 -9.17 3.55 9.82
CA VAL A 198 -8.61 2.66 10.85
C VAL A 198 -7.13 2.94 11.05
N TYR A 199 -6.71 3.07 12.30
CA TYR A 199 -5.29 3.20 12.63
C TYR A 199 -4.60 1.85 12.46
N ILE A 200 -3.51 1.82 11.69
CA ILE A 200 -2.81 0.57 11.34
C ILE A 200 -1.41 0.45 11.94
N GLY A 201 -1.02 1.38 12.82
CA GLY A 201 0.30 1.38 13.46
C GLY A 201 1.27 2.36 12.79
N ASP A 202 2.45 2.55 13.40
CA ASP A 202 3.55 3.36 12.86
C ASP A 202 3.15 4.75 12.36
N ASN A 203 2.22 5.39 13.06
CA ASN A 203 1.63 6.68 12.68
C ASN A 203 0.98 6.67 11.28
N MET A 204 0.40 5.54 10.88
CA MET A 204 -0.30 5.36 9.61
C MET A 204 -1.77 5.03 9.83
N ILE A 205 -2.61 5.49 8.89
CA ILE A 205 -4.02 5.12 8.79
C ILE A 205 -4.28 4.42 7.46
N LEU A 206 -5.19 3.47 7.48
CA LEU A 206 -5.81 2.93 6.27
C LEU A 206 -7.06 3.75 5.99
N ASN A 207 -7.06 4.43 4.85
CA ASN A 207 -8.04 5.45 4.55
C ASN A 207 -8.65 5.29 3.15
N HIS A 208 -9.89 5.75 3.00
CA HIS A 208 -10.57 5.80 1.72
C HIS A 208 -11.38 7.08 1.58
N ASN A 209 -10.72 8.11 1.07
CA ASN A 209 -11.33 9.42 0.85
C ASN A 209 -12.18 9.45 -0.43
N ILE A 210 -13.24 10.27 -0.42
CA ILE A 210 -14.06 10.54 -1.61
C ILE A 210 -13.15 11.02 -2.76
N ARG A 211 -13.32 10.45 -3.96
CA ARG A 211 -12.53 10.73 -5.18
C ARG A 211 -11.04 10.35 -5.11
N ARG A 212 -10.61 9.59 -4.10
CA ARG A 212 -9.27 8.99 -4.03
C ARG A 212 -9.37 7.48 -4.05
N LEU A 213 -8.29 6.83 -4.49
CA LEU A 213 -8.13 5.40 -4.25
C LEU A 213 -7.90 5.17 -2.76
N SER A 214 -8.33 4.02 -2.25
CA SER A 214 -7.96 3.64 -0.89
C SER A 214 -6.45 3.46 -0.76
N CYS A 215 -5.88 3.95 0.34
CA CYS A 215 -4.44 3.91 0.55
C CYS A 215 -4.09 3.86 2.03
N ARG A 216 -2.82 3.55 2.30
CA ARG A 216 -2.20 3.88 3.58
C ARG A 216 -1.65 5.28 3.47
N GLU A 217 -1.92 6.12 4.45
CA GLU A 217 -1.32 7.46 4.50
C GLU A 217 -0.94 7.82 5.94
N PRO A 218 0.04 8.73 6.12
CA PRO A 218 0.41 9.18 7.45
C PRO A 218 -0.77 9.77 8.21
N PHE A 219 -0.85 9.46 9.50
CA PHE A 219 -1.72 10.16 10.44
C PHE A 219 -1.08 11.52 10.79
N ASP A 220 -1.07 12.40 9.79
CA ASP A 220 -0.42 13.71 9.83
C ASP A 220 -1.16 14.72 10.70
N LEU A 221 -0.59 15.93 10.80
CA LEU A 221 -1.18 17.00 11.60
C LEU A 221 -2.59 17.39 11.13
N GLY A 222 -2.89 17.27 9.83
CA GLY A 222 -4.21 17.56 9.29
C GLY A 222 -5.26 16.60 9.83
N TYR A 223 -4.97 15.29 9.77
CA TYR A 223 -5.86 14.29 10.37
C TYR A 223 -5.94 14.41 11.89
N GLN A 224 -4.83 14.70 12.58
CA GLN A 224 -4.83 14.92 14.03
C GLN A 224 -5.71 16.11 14.44
N GLN A 225 -5.66 17.21 13.68
CA GLN A 225 -6.52 18.38 13.92
C GLN A 225 -7.99 18.13 13.58
N ALA A 226 -8.26 17.23 12.63
CA ALA A 226 -9.61 16.82 12.24
C ALA A 226 -10.19 15.72 13.14
N LEU A 227 -9.38 15.05 13.97
CA LEU A 227 -9.81 13.94 14.82
C LEU A 227 -10.81 14.42 15.89
N ARG A 228 -11.94 13.73 16.00
CA ARG A 228 -13.01 14.04 16.98
C ARG A 228 -13.45 12.84 17.80
N GLY A 229 -13.02 11.64 17.45
CA GLY A 229 -13.25 10.46 18.26
C GLY A 229 -12.34 9.30 17.90
N VAL A 230 -11.97 8.53 18.91
CA VAL A 230 -11.26 7.27 18.81
C VAL A 230 -12.16 6.18 19.37
N TYR A 231 -12.39 5.13 18.60
CA TYR A 231 -13.32 4.06 18.93
C TYR A 231 -12.61 2.71 18.86
N ARG A 232 -12.58 2.00 19.99
CA ARG A 232 -11.88 0.71 20.11
C ARG A 232 -12.88 -0.43 20.13
N TYR A 233 -12.63 -1.46 19.33
CA TYR A 233 -13.45 -2.66 19.36
C TYR A 233 -13.27 -3.40 20.69
N ALA A 234 -14.36 -3.70 21.38
CA ALA A 234 -14.35 -4.33 22.70
C ALA A 234 -15.48 -5.36 22.91
N ALA A 235 -16.13 -5.80 21.81
CA ALA A 235 -17.15 -6.84 21.83
C ALA A 235 -16.57 -8.25 21.81
#